data_AF-A0A0K6HQF6-F1
#
_entry.id   AF-A0A0K6HQF6-F1
#
_cell.length_a   1.000
_cell.length_b   1.000
_cell.length_c   1.000
_cell.angle_alpha   90.00
_cell.angle_beta   90.00
_cell.angle_gamma   90.00
#
_symmetry.space_group_name_H-M   'P 1'
#
loop_
_entity.id
_entity.type
_entity.pdbx_description
1 polymer ?
#
loop_
_entity_poly.entity_id
_entity_poly.type
_entity_poly.pdbx_seq_one_letter_code
_entity_poly.pdbx_strand_id
1 'polypeptide(L)'
;MRIAIVSDIHGNLPALEAVLADIAGRGADLTVNCGDLLSGPLWPRETAERLMALNLPTIAGNHERQLLACARRPGGASDQYAFEHTTAAQREWLAALTGRLEPVPGVLMVHGRPDSDLEYLLDTVDAAEPSGVRAATPGEVGERVRGVGGGTRGLRPQPSSGCDAASRRPAGGQPR
;
A
#
# COMPACT_ATOMS: atom_id res chain seq x y z
N MET A 1 -7.55 1.98 20.17
CA MET A 1 -7.27 1.42 18.83
C MET A 1 -5.88 1.84 18.42
N ARG A 2 -5.06 0.92 17.94
CA ARG A 2 -3.72 1.14 17.38
C ARG A 2 -3.74 0.78 15.90
N ILE A 3 -3.37 1.72 15.04
CA ILE A 3 -3.29 1.52 13.60
C ILE A 3 -1.81 1.51 13.22
N ALA A 4 -1.37 0.46 12.53
CA ALA A 4 -0.08 0.41 11.87
C ALA A 4 -0.24 0.86 10.41
N ILE A 5 0.65 1.75 9.97
CA ILE A 5 0.65 2.27 8.60
C ILE A 5 1.95 1.83 7.96
N VAL A 6 1.85 1.16 6.81
CA VAL A 6 2.98 0.86 5.93
C VAL A 6 2.82 1.63 4.62
N SER A 7 3.92 2.01 3.99
CA SER A 7 3.93 2.78 2.73
C SER A 7 5.27 2.59 2.03
N ASP A 8 5.35 2.92 0.76
CA ASP A 8 6.61 3.07 0.01
C ASP A 8 7.47 1.80 0.09
N ILE A 9 6.83 0.64 -0.08
CA ILE A 9 7.47 -0.66 0.02
C ILE A 9 8.42 -0.87 -1.17
N HIS A 10 8.06 -0.38 -2.36
CA HIS A 10 8.92 -0.41 -3.55
C HIS A 10 9.53 -1.79 -3.87
N GLY A 11 8.74 -2.86 -3.72
CA GLY A 11 9.18 -4.22 -3.97
C GLY A 11 10.19 -4.76 -2.96
N ASN A 12 10.41 -4.08 -1.84
CA ASN A 12 11.35 -4.49 -0.80
C ASN A 12 10.73 -5.53 0.14
N LEU A 13 10.56 -6.75 -0.37
CA LEU A 13 9.96 -7.86 0.39
C LEU A 13 10.65 -8.13 1.74
N PRO A 14 12.00 -8.19 1.85
CA PRO A 14 12.64 -8.41 3.15
C PRO A 14 12.31 -7.34 4.19
N ALA A 15 12.25 -6.06 3.78
CA ALA A 15 11.86 -4.97 4.67
C ALA A 15 10.38 -5.09 5.08
N LEU A 16 9.50 -5.43 4.13
CA LEU A 16 8.08 -5.66 4.40
C LEU A 16 7.89 -6.77 5.45
N GLU A 17 8.54 -7.92 5.30
CA GLU A 17 8.42 -9.02 6.26
C GLU A 17 8.92 -8.62 7.66
N ALA A 18 10.05 -7.89 7.74
CA ALA A 18 10.58 -7.41 9.01
C ALA A 18 9.60 -6.44 9.70
N VAL A 19 9.01 -5.50 8.95
CA VAL A 19 8.03 -4.54 9.47
C VAL A 19 6.75 -5.26 9.90
N LEU A 20 6.25 -6.23 9.14
CA LEU A 20 5.06 -7.00 9.50
C LEU A 20 5.27 -7.81 10.79
N ALA A 21 6.45 -8.39 10.97
CA ALA A 21 6.81 -9.10 12.21
C ALA A 21 6.84 -8.16 13.42
N ASP A 22 7.42 -6.96 13.27
CA ASP A 22 7.44 -5.94 14.31
C ASP A 22 6.01 -5.43 14.65
N ILE A 23 5.18 -5.18 13.63
CA ILE A 23 3.76 -4.81 13.82
C ILE A 23 3.01 -5.88 14.62
N ALA A 24 3.21 -7.15 14.28
CA ALA A 24 2.59 -8.26 14.99
C ALA A 24 3.01 -8.30 16.48
N GLY A 25 4.29 -8.04 16.78
CA GLY A 25 4.80 -7.95 18.15
C GLY A 25 4.26 -6.76 18.96
N ARG A 26 3.84 -5.68 18.29
CA ARG A 26 3.30 -4.46 18.93
C ARG A 26 1.79 -4.49 19.17
N GLY A 27 1.09 -5.48 18.61
CA GLY A 27 -0.36 -5.66 18.77
C GLY A 27 -1.18 -4.53 18.15
N ALA A 28 -0.95 -4.22 16.87
CA ALA A 28 -1.83 -3.31 16.12
C ALA A 28 -3.21 -3.95 15.89
N ASP A 29 -4.28 -3.16 16.04
CA ASP A 29 -5.66 -3.59 15.79
C ASP A 29 -5.99 -3.59 14.30
N LEU A 30 -5.29 -2.75 13.52
CA LEU A 30 -5.47 -2.57 12.09
C LEU A 30 -4.14 -2.23 11.44
N THR A 31 -3.82 -2.86 10.32
CA THR A 31 -2.69 -2.49 9.46
C THR A 31 -3.21 -2.02 8.12
N VAL A 32 -2.76 -0.86 7.65
CA VAL A 32 -3.14 -0.26 6.37
C VAL A 32 -1.91 0.05 5.52
N ASN A 33 -2.10 0.15 4.21
CA ASN A 33 -1.02 0.40 3.24
C ASN A 33 -1.31 1.65 2.39
N CYS A 34 -0.39 2.62 2.42
CA CYS A 34 -0.52 3.93 1.76
C CYS A 34 0.04 4.00 0.33
N GLY A 35 0.34 2.85 -0.30
CA GLY A 35 0.69 2.79 -1.73
C GLY A 35 2.18 2.76 -2.00
N ASP A 36 2.54 2.91 -3.27
CA ASP A 36 3.91 2.80 -3.79
C ASP A 36 4.54 1.44 -3.49
N LEU A 37 3.91 0.43 -4.08
CA LEU A 37 4.04 -0.94 -3.62
C LEU A 37 5.23 -1.67 -4.23
N LEU A 38 5.40 -1.54 -5.55
CA LEU A 38 6.21 -2.48 -6.34
C LEU A 38 7.34 -1.84 -7.15
N SER A 39 7.27 -0.55 -7.45
CA SER A 39 8.26 0.08 -8.34
C SER A 39 9.65 0.06 -7.73
N GLY A 40 10.63 -0.47 -8.45
CA GLY A 40 11.99 -0.64 -7.96
C GLY A 40 12.66 -1.90 -8.52
N PRO A 41 13.98 -2.04 -8.39
CA PRO A 41 14.74 -3.16 -8.95
C PRO A 41 14.77 -4.41 -8.05
N LEU A 42 13.83 -4.54 -7.12
CA LEU A 42 13.84 -5.55 -6.05
C LEU A 42 12.95 -6.76 -6.39
N TRP A 43 12.00 -7.11 -5.52
CA TRP A 43 11.11 -8.28 -5.63
C TRP A 43 9.65 -7.85 -5.88
N PRO A 44 9.32 -7.20 -7.01
CA PRO A 44 7.98 -6.68 -7.25
C PRO A 44 6.92 -7.79 -7.31
N ARG A 45 7.25 -8.96 -7.87
CA ARG A 45 6.32 -10.09 -7.97
C ARG A 45 5.97 -10.66 -6.61
N GLU A 46 6.99 -10.99 -5.83
CA GLU A 46 6.85 -11.64 -4.54
C GLU A 46 6.26 -10.68 -3.51
N THR A 47 6.60 -9.39 -3.60
CA THR A 47 5.95 -8.33 -2.81
C THR A 47 4.46 -8.23 -3.14
N ALA A 48 4.07 -8.27 -4.42
CA ALA A 48 2.66 -8.27 -4.81
C ALA A 48 1.92 -9.51 -4.30
N GLU A 49 2.49 -10.71 -4.46
CA GLU A 49 1.93 -11.96 -3.92
C GLU A 49 1.69 -11.86 -2.42
N ARG A 50 2.67 -11.34 -1.68
CA ARG A 50 2.56 -11.14 -0.24
C ARG A 50 1.46 -10.16 0.13
N LEU A 51 1.42 -8.98 -0.50
CA LEU A 51 0.43 -7.95 -0.22
C LEU A 51 -1.00 -8.39 -0.57
N MET A 52 -1.18 -9.09 -1.70
CA MET A 52 -2.46 -9.67 -2.11
C MET A 52 -2.94 -10.70 -1.09
N ALA A 53 -2.05 -11.55 -0.56
CA ALA A 53 -2.38 -12.55 0.46
C ALA A 53 -2.75 -11.92 1.82
N LEU A 54 -2.13 -10.79 2.18
CA LEU A 54 -2.43 -10.07 3.42
C LEU A 54 -3.79 -9.36 3.37
N ASN A 55 -4.25 -8.96 2.17
CA ASN A 55 -5.53 -8.29 1.94
C ASN A 55 -5.77 -7.09 2.87
N LEU A 56 -4.73 -6.28 3.08
CA LEU A 56 -4.80 -5.05 3.88
C LEU A 56 -5.64 -3.98 3.16
N PRO A 57 -6.33 -3.08 3.89
CA PRO A 57 -6.83 -1.84 3.30
C PRO A 57 -5.66 -1.07 2.67
N THR A 58 -5.67 -0.97 1.35
CA THR A 58 -4.56 -0.48 0.55
C THR A 58 -5.06 0.57 -0.43
N ILE A 59 -4.37 1.71 -0.51
CA ILE A 59 -4.57 2.71 -1.56
C ILE A 59 -3.47 2.62 -2.62
N ALA A 60 -3.74 3.19 -3.78
CA ALA A 60 -2.71 3.43 -4.79
C ALA A 60 -1.94 4.71 -4.45
N GLY A 61 -0.61 4.65 -4.58
CA GLY A 61 0.28 5.80 -4.71
C GLY A 61 0.54 6.15 -6.18
N ASN A 62 1.50 7.02 -6.42
CA ASN A 62 1.81 7.46 -7.77
C ASN A 62 2.44 6.34 -8.63
N HIS A 63 3.19 5.44 -8.01
CA HIS A 63 3.92 4.40 -8.74
C HIS A 63 2.98 3.35 -9.33
N GLU A 64 1.81 3.10 -8.74
CA GLU A 64 0.80 2.20 -9.32
C GLU A 64 0.39 2.63 -10.73
N ARG A 65 0.03 3.91 -10.93
CA ARG A 65 -0.34 4.42 -12.26
C ARG A 65 0.85 4.53 -13.21
N GLN A 66 2.06 4.78 -12.71
CA GLN A 66 3.28 4.86 -13.53
C GLN A 66 3.68 3.49 -14.06
N LEU A 67 3.71 2.48 -13.19
CA LEU A 67 3.93 1.08 -13.53
C LEU A 67 2.90 0.61 -14.55
N LEU A 68 1.61 0.87 -14.33
CA LEU A 68 0.56 0.45 -15.28
C LEU A 68 0.66 1.17 -16.64
N ALA A 69 1.19 2.40 -16.69
CA ALA A 69 1.42 3.12 -17.93
C ALA A 69 2.51 2.48 -18.82
N CYS A 70 3.41 1.68 -18.24
CA CYS A 70 4.45 0.93 -18.97
C CYS A 70 3.88 -0.01 -20.04
N ALA A 71 2.61 -0.41 -19.92
CA ALA A 71 1.91 -1.21 -20.95
C ALA A 71 1.78 -0.50 -22.31
N ARG A 72 1.85 0.83 -22.35
CA ARG A 72 1.64 1.63 -23.56
C ARG A 72 2.87 2.39 -24.02
N ARG A 73 3.76 2.76 -23.10
CA ARG A 73 4.98 3.50 -23.37
C ARG A 73 6.05 3.10 -22.36
N PRO A 74 7.34 3.08 -22.72
CA PRO A 74 8.40 2.82 -21.75
C PRO A 74 8.32 3.79 -20.55
N GLY A 75 8.39 3.23 -19.34
CA GLY A 75 8.46 3.99 -18.09
C GLY A 75 9.89 4.33 -17.67
N GLY A 76 10.04 4.91 -16.47
CA GLY A 76 11.34 5.00 -15.81
C GLY A 76 11.88 3.60 -15.48
N ALA A 77 13.20 3.46 -15.26
CA ALA A 77 13.83 2.16 -15.08
C ALA A 77 13.17 1.29 -13.98
N SER A 78 12.80 1.90 -12.85
CA SER A 78 12.14 1.23 -11.73
C SER A 78 10.74 0.73 -12.07
N ASP A 79 9.91 1.58 -12.70
CA ASP A 79 8.53 1.23 -13.07
C ASP A 79 8.50 0.22 -14.20
N GLN A 80 9.41 0.35 -15.16
CA GLN A 80 9.55 -0.56 -16.28
C GLN A 80 9.96 -1.96 -15.79
N TYR A 81 10.97 -2.02 -14.92
CA TYR A 81 11.39 -3.28 -14.32
C TYR A 81 10.23 -3.96 -13.57
N ALA A 82 9.53 -3.22 -12.71
CA ALA A 82 8.41 -3.77 -11.96
C ALA A 82 7.25 -4.22 -12.87
N PHE A 83 6.96 -3.48 -13.94
CA PHE A 83 5.96 -3.88 -14.93
C PHE A 83 6.31 -5.21 -15.61
N GLU A 84 7.57 -5.38 -16.03
CA GLU A 84 8.07 -6.59 -16.70
C GLU A 84 8.09 -7.81 -15.77
N HIS A 85 8.28 -7.59 -14.47
CA HIS A 85 8.41 -8.67 -13.50
C HIS A 85 7.09 -9.01 -12.79
N THR A 86 6.03 -8.21 -12.95
CA THR A 86 4.69 -8.51 -12.42
C THR A 86 3.84 -9.35 -13.38
N THR A 87 2.86 -10.07 -12.85
CA THR A 87 1.90 -10.84 -13.65
C THR A 87 0.70 -9.98 -14.08
N ALA A 88 -0.09 -10.48 -15.03
CA ALA A 88 -1.33 -9.80 -15.43
C ALA A 88 -2.31 -9.64 -14.26
N ALA A 89 -2.51 -10.70 -13.46
CA ALA A 89 -3.37 -10.67 -12.28
C ALA A 89 -2.90 -9.65 -11.23
N GLN A 90 -1.58 -9.53 -11.02
CA GLN A 90 -1.02 -8.52 -10.12
C GLN A 90 -1.29 -7.10 -10.63
N ARG A 91 -1.13 -6.86 -11.94
CA ARG A 91 -1.43 -5.54 -12.54
C ARG A 91 -2.92 -5.21 -12.53
N GLU A 92 -3.79 -6.20 -12.72
CA GLU A 92 -5.24 -6.03 -12.55
C GLU A 92 -5.60 -5.67 -11.11
N TRP A 93 -4.94 -6.30 -10.13
CA TRP A 93 -5.08 -5.95 -8.72
C TRP A 93 -4.64 -4.50 -8.45
N LEU A 94 -3.46 -4.08 -8.94
CA LEU A 94 -3.01 -2.68 -8.80
C LEU A 94 -4.03 -1.70 -9.42
N ALA A 95 -4.57 -2.03 -10.60
CA ALA A 95 -5.54 -1.20 -11.30
C ALA A 95 -6.89 -1.07 -10.56
N ALA A 96 -7.19 -1.98 -9.65
CA ALA A 96 -8.40 -1.97 -8.83
C ALA A 96 -8.25 -1.15 -7.53
N LEU A 97 -7.03 -0.74 -7.17
CA LEU A 97 -6.77 0.07 -5.98
C LEU A 97 -7.38 1.47 -6.11
N THR A 98 -7.92 1.98 -4.99
CA THR A 98 -8.47 3.34 -4.91
C THR A 98 -7.39 4.32 -4.46
N GLY A 99 -7.40 5.57 -4.92
CA GLY A 99 -6.44 6.59 -4.46
C GLY A 99 -6.71 7.16 -3.06
N ARG A 100 -7.85 6.81 -2.43
CA ARG A 100 -8.20 7.26 -1.08
C ARG A 100 -9.09 6.25 -0.37
N LEU A 101 -8.95 6.15 0.96
CA LEU A 101 -9.81 5.35 1.83
C LEU A 101 -10.01 6.04 3.18
N GLU A 102 -11.10 5.70 3.87
CA GLU A 102 -11.30 6.04 5.28
C GLU A 102 -11.33 4.72 6.07
N PRO A 103 -10.17 4.20 6.52
CA PRO A 103 -10.09 2.90 7.19
C PRO A 103 -10.90 2.84 8.50
N VAL A 104 -11.01 3.97 9.19
CA VAL A 104 -11.85 4.16 10.38
C VAL A 104 -12.42 5.59 10.39
N PRO A 105 -13.55 5.85 11.08
CA PRO A 105 -14.16 7.17 11.11
C PRO A 105 -13.18 8.27 11.54
N GLY A 106 -13.06 9.31 10.72
CA GLY A 106 -12.20 10.47 10.98
C GLY A 106 -10.72 10.29 10.60
N VAL A 107 -10.34 9.17 9.98
CA VAL A 107 -8.98 8.94 9.48
C VAL A 107 -9.02 8.82 7.96
N LEU A 108 -8.59 9.86 7.24
CA LEU A 108 -8.43 9.80 5.79
C LEU A 108 -7.04 9.25 5.44
N MET A 109 -7.00 8.28 4.53
CA MET A 109 -5.80 7.72 3.94
C MET A 109 -5.67 8.16 2.48
N VAL A 110 -4.58 8.86 2.17
CA VAL A 110 -4.12 9.28 0.84
C VAL A 110 -2.60 9.19 0.81
N HIS A 111 -2.02 9.01 -0.39
CA HIS A 111 -0.58 8.79 -0.54
C HIS A 111 0.22 10.09 -0.32
N GLY A 112 -0.18 11.17 -1.00
CA GLY A 112 0.42 12.51 -0.85
C GLY A 112 -0.56 13.49 -0.17
N ARG A 113 -1.15 14.37 -0.98
CA ARG A 113 -2.25 15.26 -0.60
C ARG A 113 -3.61 14.67 -0.99
N PRO A 114 -4.72 15.13 -0.38
CA PRO A 114 -6.08 14.71 -0.73
C PRO A 114 -6.45 14.88 -2.21
N ASP A 115 -5.83 15.83 -2.89
CA ASP A 115 -6.03 16.21 -4.29
C ASP A 115 -4.88 15.81 -5.22
N SER A 116 -3.77 15.27 -4.70
CA SER A 116 -2.59 14.92 -5.49
C SER A 116 -1.73 13.85 -4.84
N ASP A 117 -1.39 12.81 -5.60
CA ASP A 117 -0.45 11.74 -5.21
C ASP A 117 1.03 12.10 -5.46
N LEU A 118 1.33 13.31 -5.93
CA LEU A 118 2.71 13.76 -6.22
C LEU A 118 3.20 14.86 -5.29
N GLU A 119 2.27 15.57 -4.66
CA GLU A 119 2.59 16.77 -3.92
C GLU A 119 2.75 16.46 -2.42
N TYR A 120 3.70 17.13 -1.78
CA TYR A 120 3.95 16.94 -0.36
C TYR A 120 2.90 17.64 0.50
N LEU A 121 2.44 16.96 1.55
CA LEU A 121 1.50 17.55 2.49
C LEU A 121 2.18 18.51 3.46
N LEU A 122 3.29 18.09 4.06
CA LEU A 122 3.97 18.80 5.16
C LEU A 122 5.14 19.68 4.70
N ASP A 123 5.56 19.53 3.45
CA ASP A 123 6.73 20.20 2.90
C ASP A 123 6.35 21.03 1.68
N THR A 124 7.15 22.07 1.39
CA THR A 124 7.03 22.90 0.20
C THR A 124 8.36 22.89 -0.52
N VAL A 125 8.35 22.46 -1.78
CA VAL A 125 9.52 22.57 -2.66
C VAL A 125 9.74 24.05 -2.94
N ASP A 126 10.91 24.55 -2.56
CA ASP A 126 11.24 25.96 -2.64
C ASP A 126 12.67 26.10 -3.14
N ALA A 127 12.81 26.57 -4.39
CA ALA A 127 14.12 26.73 -5.02
C ALA A 127 14.97 27.83 -4.37
N ALA A 128 14.37 28.69 -3.52
CA ALA A 128 15.11 29.67 -2.74
C ALA A 128 15.79 29.05 -1.51
N GLU A 129 15.36 27.87 -1.07
CA GLU A 129 15.95 27.15 0.06
C GLU A 129 17.20 26.36 -0.38
N PRO A 130 18.30 26.38 0.38
CA PRO A 130 19.50 25.61 0.04
C PRO A 130 19.26 24.10 -0.07
N SER A 131 18.32 23.57 0.71
CA SER A 131 17.86 22.17 0.66
C SER A 131 16.91 21.88 -0.50
N GLY A 132 16.40 22.92 -1.18
CA GLY A 132 15.33 22.82 -2.17
C GLY A 132 13.94 22.57 -1.57
N VAL A 133 13.83 22.49 -0.24
CA VAL A 133 12.59 22.18 0.48
C VAL A 133 12.56 22.84 1.85
N ARG A 134 11.38 23.34 2.25
CA ARG A 134 11.08 23.82 3.60
C ARG A 134 9.81 23.18 4.14
N ALA A 135 9.65 23.21 5.46
CA ALA A 135 8.37 22.88 6.07
C ALA A 135 7.26 23.83 5.58
N ALA A 136 6.08 23.27 5.34
CA ALA A 136 4.88 24.04 5.05
C ALA A 136 4.40 24.75 6.32
N THR A 137 3.89 25.97 6.16
CA THR A 137 3.24 26.71 7.22
C THR A 137 1.91 26.05 7.59
N PRO A 138 1.38 26.26 8.82
CA PRO A 138 0.06 25.76 9.19
C PRO A 138 -1.07 26.22 8.25
N GLY A 139 -0.95 27.42 7.66
CA GLY A 139 -1.90 27.93 6.65
C GLY A 139 -1.86 27.11 5.35
N GLU A 140 -0.66 26.87 4.82
CA GLU A 140 -0.47 26.03 3.62
C GLU A 140 -1.00 24.61 3.86
N VAL A 141 -0.70 24.00 5.01
CA VAL A 141 -1.24 22.67 5.36
C VAL A 141 -2.77 22.71 5.45
N GLY A 142 -3.34 23.74 6.09
CA GLY A 142 -4.78 23.93 6.19
C GLY A 142 -5.49 24.06 4.84
N GLU A 143 -4.86 24.73 3.87
CA GLU A 143 -5.36 24.79 2.50
C GLU A 143 -5.26 23.44 1.78
N ARG A 144 -4.15 22.72 1.95
CA ARG A 144 -3.91 21.41 1.34
C ARG A 144 -4.89 20.33 1.81
N VAL A 145 -5.37 20.42 3.05
CA VAL A 145 -6.38 19.49 3.60
C VAL A 145 -7.82 20.02 3.50
N ARG A 146 -8.02 21.17 2.86
CA ARG A 146 -9.35 21.77 2.74
C ARG A 146 -10.26 20.82 1.94
N GLY A 147 -11.49 20.62 2.43
CA GLY A 147 -12.47 19.76 1.75
C GLY A 147 -12.31 18.27 2.03
N VAL A 148 -11.42 17.88 2.95
CA VAL A 148 -11.37 16.52 3.51
C VAL A 148 -12.60 16.31 4.41
N GLY A 149 -13.72 15.92 3.79
CA GLY A 149 -14.96 15.54 4.44
C GLY A 149 -16.01 15.07 3.43
N GLY A 150 -16.58 13.86 3.63
CA GLY A 150 -17.75 13.38 2.89
C GLY A 150 -17.51 12.34 1.78
N GLY A 151 -16.82 11.24 2.09
CA GLY A 151 -16.53 10.19 1.11
C GLY A 151 -16.66 8.77 1.64
N THR A 152 -17.79 8.41 2.27
CA THR A 152 -18.07 7.02 2.65
C THR A 152 -18.22 6.13 1.40
N ARG A 153 -17.12 5.48 0.98
CA ARG A 153 -17.19 4.18 0.32
C ARG A 153 -16.68 3.16 1.33
N GLY A 154 -17.61 2.64 2.13
CA GLY A 154 -17.33 1.56 3.05
C GLY A 154 -16.65 0.41 2.32
N LEU A 155 -15.59 -0.14 2.91
CA LEU A 155 -14.99 -1.38 2.45
C LEU A 155 -16.11 -2.41 2.26
N ARG A 156 -16.22 -2.98 1.05
CA ARG A 156 -16.95 -4.25 0.91
C ARG A 156 -16.14 -5.29 1.68
N PRO A 157 -16.72 -5.98 2.68
CA PRO A 157 -16.07 -7.14 3.24
C PRO A 157 -15.95 -8.18 2.12
N GLN A 158 -14.71 -8.53 1.77
CA GLN A 158 -14.44 -9.71 0.93
C GLN A 158 -14.67 -10.96 1.80
N PRO A 159 -15.24 -12.03 1.24
CA PRO A 159 -15.57 -13.22 2.02
C PRO A 159 -14.28 -13.85 2.58
N SER A 160 -14.27 -14.08 3.89
CA SER A 160 -13.23 -14.85 4.56
C SER A 160 -13.21 -16.26 3.96
N SER A 161 -12.16 -16.60 3.21
CA SER A 161 -11.84 -18.00 2.89
C SER A 161 -11.40 -18.67 4.18
N GLY A 162 -12.37 -19.25 4.90
CA GLY A 162 -12.13 -20.11 6.04
C GLY A 162 -11.33 -21.32 5.59
N CYS A 163 -10.04 -21.33 5.94
CA CYS A 163 -9.23 -22.54 5.90
C CYS A 163 -9.38 -23.20 7.28
N ASP A 164 -10.52 -23.86 7.49
CA ASP A 164 -10.67 -24.85 8.55
C ASP A 164 -9.80 -26.05 8.18
N ALA A 165 -8.56 -26.04 8.65
CA ALA A 165 -7.70 -27.22 8.62
C ALA A 165 -8.23 -28.24 9.65
N ALA A 166 -9.30 -28.95 9.27
CA ALA A 166 -9.80 -30.09 9.99
C ALA A 166 -8.72 -31.18 10.01
N SER A 167 -8.14 -31.34 11.20
CA SER A 167 -7.32 -32.46 11.65
C SER A 167 -7.88 -33.81 11.19
N ARG A 168 -7.19 -34.48 10.25
CA ARG A 168 -7.35 -35.91 10.02
C ARG A 168 -6.20 -36.66 10.68
N ARG A 169 -6.49 -37.27 11.84
CA ARG A 169 -5.68 -38.35 12.40
C ARG A 169 -5.87 -39.61 11.54
N PRO A 170 -4.84 -40.38 11.19
CA PRO A 170 -5.02 -41.76 10.81
C PRO A 170 -5.18 -42.61 12.09
N ALA A 171 -6.26 -43.41 12.12
CA ALA A 171 -6.47 -44.46 13.10
C ALA A 171 -5.41 -45.56 12.94
N GLY A 172 -4.93 -46.07 14.07
CA GLY A 172 -3.99 -47.18 14.12
C GLY A 172 -4.57 -48.51 13.63
N GLY A 173 -3.69 -49.34 13.09
CA GLY A 173 -3.85 -50.78 12.91
C GLY A 173 -2.57 -51.46 13.36
N GLN A 174 -2.68 -52.31 14.38
CA GLN A 174 -1.62 -53.00 15.10
C GLN A 174 -1.06 -54.24 14.35
N PRO A 175 0.04 -54.87 14.85
CA PRO A 175 0.89 -55.77 14.09
C PRO A 175 0.41 -57.23 14.12
N ARG A 176 0.79 -57.99 13.08
CA ARG A 176 1.12 -59.42 13.13
C ARG A 176 2.21 -59.72 12.12
#